data_AF-A0A2S2QXR0-F1
#
_entry.id   AF-A0A2S2QXR0-F1
#
_cell.length_a   1.000
_cell.length_b   1.000
_cell.length_c   1.000
_cell.angle_alpha   90.00
_cell.angle_beta   90.00
_cell.angle_gamma   90.00
#
_symmetry.space_group_name_H-M   'P 1'
#
loop_
_entity.id
_entity.type
_entity.pdbx_description
1 polymer ?
#
loop_
_entity_poly.entity_id
_entity_poly.type
_entity_poly.pdbx_seq_one_letter_code
_entity_poly.pdbx_strand_id
1 'polypeptide(L)'
;DDKAIILIVTKLKVNFLMYKTLLKPMWTYGLQLWDTAKVSNTNKIHQFQNIALRKITNTPLFVSNYTLHQDLTMKTVTEEAVDFYKRFHNRLQSHQIPLIKSHYTKTILGNPGHRLKRNWCRDLL
;
A
#
# COMPACT_ATOMS: atom_id res chain seq x y z
N ASP A 1 -22.64 13.55 -27.93
CA ASP A 1 -21.38 14.33 -27.99
C ASP A 1 -20.16 13.48 -27.64
N ASP A 2 -19.65 12.74 -28.60
CA ASP A 2 -18.52 11.81 -28.41
C ASP A 2 -17.22 12.52 -27.98
N LYS A 3 -17.06 13.79 -28.37
CA LYS A 3 -15.92 14.63 -27.94
C LYS A 3 -15.89 14.86 -26.43
N ALA A 4 -17.06 15.03 -25.80
CA ALA A 4 -17.14 15.23 -24.34
C ALA A 4 -16.74 13.95 -23.58
N ILE A 5 -17.17 12.79 -24.08
CA ILE A 5 -16.80 11.49 -23.52
C ILE A 5 -15.28 11.27 -23.65
N ILE A 6 -14.70 11.53 -24.82
CA ILE A 6 -13.25 11.42 -25.06
C ILE A 6 -12.46 12.34 -24.12
N LEU A 7 -12.91 13.59 -23.93
CA LEU A 7 -12.26 14.54 -23.03
C LEU A 7 -12.30 14.07 -21.56
N ILE A 8 -13.43 13.53 -21.10
CA ILE A 8 -13.57 13.00 -19.74
C ILE A 8 -12.65 11.80 -19.54
N VAL A 9 -12.64 10.85 -20.48
CA VAL A 9 -11.81 9.63 -20.40
C VAL A 9 -10.32 9.98 -20.41
N THR A 10 -9.89 10.92 -21.26
CA THR A 10 -8.48 11.35 -21.33
C THR A 10 -8.05 12.07 -20.06
N LYS A 11 -8.87 12.97 -19.51
CA LYS A 11 -8.60 13.64 -18.22
C LYS A 11 -8.47 12.64 -17.07
N LEU A 12 -9.36 11.65 -16.99
CA LEU A 12 -9.29 10.59 -15.98
C LEU A 12 -7.99 9.80 -16.08
N LYS A 13 -7.56 9.43 -17.30
CA LYS A 13 -6.30 8.71 -17.53
C LYS A 13 -5.08 9.51 -17.03
N VAL A 14 -5.03 10.81 -17.30
CA VAL A 14 -3.92 11.68 -16.85
C VAL A 14 -3.89 11.79 -15.33
N ASN A 15 -5.03 12.07 -14.70
CA ASN A 15 -5.12 12.19 -13.24
C ASN A 15 -4.76 10.87 -12.54
N PHE A 16 -5.18 9.74 -13.12
CA PHE A 16 -4.86 8.41 -12.62
C PHE A 16 -3.37 8.09 -12.77
N LEU A 17 -2.75 8.50 -13.88
CA LEU A 17 -1.31 8.39 -14.06
C LEU A 17 -0.55 9.20 -13.00
N MET A 18 -0.97 10.44 -12.75
CA MET A 18 -0.40 11.31 -11.72
C MET A 18 -0.45 10.68 -10.31
N TYR A 19 -1.55 9.99 -9.98
CA TYR A 19 -1.63 9.25 -8.73
C TYR A 19 -0.58 8.15 -8.64
N LYS A 20 -0.43 7.35 -9.69
CA LYS A 20 0.52 6.24 -9.73
C LYS A 20 1.98 6.72 -9.66
N THR A 21 2.28 7.87 -10.26
CA THR A 21 3.66 8.38 -10.36
C THR A 21 4.08 9.26 -9.19
N LEU A 22 3.16 10.01 -8.57
CA LEU A 22 3.50 10.96 -7.52
C LEU A 22 2.95 10.52 -6.16
N LEU A 23 1.63 10.35 -6.07
CA LEU A 23 0.97 10.12 -4.78
C LEU A 23 1.29 8.73 -4.22
N LYS A 24 1.29 7.70 -5.08
CA LYS A 24 1.61 6.33 -4.65
C LYS A 24 3.03 6.24 -4.08
N PRO A 25 4.10 6.65 -4.79
CA PRO A 25 5.46 6.61 -4.25
C PRO A 25 5.63 7.40 -2.96
N MET A 26 4.95 8.55 -2.80
CA MET A 26 5.02 9.34 -1.56
C MET A 26 4.57 8.55 -0.33
N TRP A 27 3.43 7.86 -0.38
CA TRP A 27 2.98 7.06 0.76
C TRP A 27 3.67 5.70 0.84
N THR A 28 4.05 5.10 -0.31
CA THR A 28 4.78 3.82 -0.34
C THR A 28 6.19 3.96 0.25
N TYR A 29 6.87 5.09 0.11
CA TYR A 29 8.17 5.31 0.75
C TYR A 29 8.08 5.22 2.28
N GLY A 30 7.01 5.77 2.85
CA GLY A 30 6.79 5.71 4.29
C GLY A 30 6.51 4.31 4.81
N LEU A 31 6.13 3.36 3.94
CA LEU A 31 5.77 2.00 4.33
C LEU A 31 6.86 1.36 5.19
N GLN A 32 8.13 1.47 4.80
CA GLN A 32 9.25 0.94 5.60
C GLN A 32 9.29 1.47 7.05
N LEU A 33 8.75 2.67 7.30
CA LEU A 33 8.69 3.30 8.62
C LEU A 33 7.41 2.98 9.40
N TRP A 34 6.25 2.95 8.72
CA TRP A 34 4.95 2.84 9.39
C TRP A 34 4.20 1.53 9.15
N ASP A 35 4.75 0.57 8.41
CA ASP A 35 4.11 -0.74 8.17
C ASP A 35 3.84 -1.50 9.50
N THR A 36 4.71 -1.32 10.50
CA THR A 36 4.52 -1.82 11.88
C THR A 36 3.86 -0.79 12.81
N ALA A 37 3.29 0.28 12.27
CA ALA A 37 2.64 1.29 13.07
C ALA A 37 1.33 0.78 13.65
N LYS A 38 0.79 1.54 14.61
CA LYS A 38 -0.55 1.29 15.14
C LYS A 38 -1.57 1.35 14.00
N VAL A 39 -2.54 0.44 14.00
CA VAL A 39 -3.63 0.37 13.01
C VAL A 39 -4.29 1.74 12.74
N SER A 40 -4.45 2.57 13.77
CA SER A 40 -4.99 3.93 13.63
C SER A 40 -4.21 4.82 12.68
N ASN A 41 -2.89 4.65 12.57
CA ASN A 41 -2.03 5.43 11.67
C ASN A 41 -2.13 4.88 10.24
N THR A 42 -2.10 3.56 10.08
CA THR A 42 -2.33 2.90 8.78
C THR A 42 -3.69 3.29 8.19
N ASN A 43 -4.73 3.37 9.03
CA ASN A 43 -6.06 3.82 8.63
C ASN A 43 -6.08 5.24 8.05
N LYS A 44 -5.25 6.16 8.56
CA LYS A 44 -5.14 7.52 7.99
C LYS A 44 -4.60 7.51 6.56
N ILE A 45 -3.67 6.60 6.26
CA ILE A 45 -3.08 6.45 4.93
C ILE A 45 -4.08 5.79 3.97
N HIS A 46 -4.83 4.79 4.44
CA HIS A 46 -5.97 4.25 3.69
C HIS A 46 -7.02 5.33 3.39
N GLN A 47 -7.35 6.18 4.36
CA GLN A 47 -8.27 7.30 4.15
C GLN A 47 -7.73 8.28 3.09
N PHE A 48 -6.45 8.63 3.17
CA PHE A 48 -5.80 9.45 2.15
C PHE A 48 -5.89 8.83 0.76
N GLN A 49 -5.56 7.54 0.62
CA GLN A 49 -5.71 6.81 -0.63
C GLN A 49 -7.14 6.89 -1.17
N ASN A 50 -8.14 6.58 -0.34
CA ASN A 50 -9.55 6.57 -0.75
C ASN A 50 -10.05 7.97 -1.17
N ILE A 51 -9.67 9.02 -0.43
CA ILE A 51 -10.04 10.41 -0.78
C ILE A 51 -9.37 10.82 -2.09
N ALA A 52 -8.09 10.51 -2.28
CA ALA A 52 -7.37 10.82 -3.51
C ALA A 52 -8.02 10.15 -4.71
N LEU A 53 -8.34 8.85 -4.62
CA LEU A 53 -8.97 8.12 -5.72
C LEU A 53 -10.34 8.67 -6.07
N ARG A 54 -11.19 8.95 -5.07
CA ARG A 54 -12.50 9.57 -5.30
C ARG A 54 -12.40 10.92 -6.00
N LYS A 55 -11.41 11.75 -5.62
CA LYS A 55 -11.18 13.04 -6.28
C LYS A 55 -10.72 12.87 -7.73
N ILE A 56 -9.94 11.83 -8.03
CA ILE A 56 -9.46 11.55 -9.39
C ILE A 56 -10.60 11.09 -10.28
N THR A 57 -11.44 10.18 -9.78
CA THR A 57 -12.54 9.57 -10.52
C THR A 57 -13.84 10.35 -10.47
N ASN A 58 -13.90 11.41 -9.65
CA ASN A 58 -15.14 12.12 -9.30
C ASN A 58 -16.25 11.17 -8.80
N THR A 59 -15.87 10.10 -8.08
CA THR A 59 -16.83 9.09 -7.61
C THR A 59 -17.63 9.61 -6.41
N PRO A 60 -18.97 9.47 -6.40
CA PRO A 60 -19.80 9.90 -5.29
C PRO A 60 -19.59 9.07 -4.02
N LEU A 61 -19.84 9.67 -2.86
CA LEU A 61 -19.53 9.08 -1.54
C LEU A 61 -20.28 7.78 -1.24
N PHE A 62 -21.47 7.58 -1.83
CA PHE A 62 -22.28 6.38 -1.59
C PHE A 62 -21.68 5.10 -2.20
N VAL A 63 -20.82 5.23 -3.22
CA VAL A 63 -20.14 4.07 -3.82
C VAL A 63 -19.18 3.49 -2.79
N SER A 64 -19.20 2.17 -2.61
CA SER A 64 -18.32 1.53 -1.63
C SER A 64 -16.84 1.68 -2.01
N ASN A 65 -15.94 1.78 -1.02
CA ASN A 65 -14.50 1.80 -1.30
C ASN A 65 -14.05 0.51 -1.98
N TYR A 66 -14.67 -0.63 -1.62
CA TYR A 66 -14.39 -1.93 -2.24
C TYR A 66 -14.64 -1.91 -3.75
N THR A 67 -15.84 -1.46 -4.17
CA THR A 67 -16.20 -1.32 -5.60
C THR A 67 -15.22 -0.40 -6.32
N LEU A 68 -14.87 0.75 -5.71
CA LEU A 68 -13.91 1.68 -6.29
C LEU A 68 -12.51 1.05 -6.50
N HIS A 69 -12.02 0.25 -5.55
CA HIS A 69 -10.74 -0.45 -5.69
C HIS A 69 -10.80 -1.56 -6.75
N GLN A 70 -11.91 -2.29 -6.84
CA GLN A 70 -12.11 -3.31 -7.87
C GLN A 70 -12.16 -2.71 -9.27
N ASP A 71 -12.97 -1.67 -9.48
CA ASP A 71 -13.13 -1.00 -10.78
C ASP A 71 -11.82 -0.38 -11.27
N LEU A 72 -11.04 0.19 -10.34
CA LEU A 72 -9.73 0.78 -10.64
C LEU A 72 -8.60 -0.25 -10.68
N THR A 73 -8.87 -1.53 -10.36
CA THR A 73 -7.87 -2.61 -10.22
C THR A 73 -6.72 -2.22 -9.31
N MET A 74 -7.04 -1.58 -8.19
CA MET A 74 -6.06 -1.01 -7.25
C MET A 74 -5.95 -1.83 -5.98
N LYS A 75 -4.70 -2.03 -5.57
CA LYS A 75 -4.39 -2.62 -4.28
C LYS A 75 -4.62 -1.65 -3.15
N THR A 76 -5.17 -2.16 -2.07
CA THR A 76 -5.26 -1.42 -0.81
C THR A 76 -3.87 -1.20 -0.22
N VAL A 77 -3.72 -0.19 0.63
CA VAL A 77 -2.44 0.07 1.32
C VAL A 77 -1.94 -1.17 2.09
N THR A 78 -2.82 -1.95 2.70
CA THR A 78 -2.52 -3.22 3.38
C THR A 78 -2.03 -4.32 2.44
N GLU A 79 -2.61 -4.45 1.24
CA GLU A 79 -2.13 -5.42 0.25
C GLU A 79 -0.76 -5.02 -0.30
N GLU A 80 -0.57 -3.73 -0.56
CA GLU A 80 0.72 -3.21 -1.02
C GLU A 80 1.81 -3.40 0.05
N ALA A 81 1.44 -3.24 1.32
CA ALA A 81 2.30 -3.52 2.47
C ALA A 81 2.79 -4.97 2.50
N VAL A 82 1.86 -5.92 2.41
CA VAL A 82 2.14 -7.35 2.34
C VAL A 82 3.06 -7.68 1.16
N ASP A 83 2.74 -7.16 -0.03
CA ASP A 83 3.54 -7.41 -1.24
C ASP A 83 4.95 -6.82 -1.15
N PHE A 84 5.06 -5.62 -0.61
CA PHE A 84 6.34 -4.96 -0.39
C PHE A 84 7.21 -5.79 0.55
N TYR A 85 6.66 -6.22 1.68
CA TYR A 85 7.41 -7.01 2.64
C TYR A 85 7.80 -8.39 2.09
N LYS A 86 6.90 -9.06 1.36
CA LYS A 86 7.22 -10.32 0.65
C LYS A 86 8.40 -10.14 -0.30
N ARG A 87 8.42 -9.07 -1.09
CA ARG A 87 9.54 -8.76 -2.00
C ARG A 87 10.83 -8.49 -1.24
N PHE A 88 10.76 -7.73 -0.15
CA PHE A 88 11.91 -7.44 0.70
C PHE A 88 12.46 -8.73 1.34
N HIS A 89 11.60 -9.55 1.93
CA HIS A 89 11.97 -10.81 2.57
C HIS A 89 12.64 -11.78 1.59
N ASN A 90 12.11 -11.91 0.37
CA ASN A 90 12.72 -12.76 -0.67
C ASN A 90 14.11 -12.26 -1.08
N ARG A 91 14.36 -10.94 -1.06
CA ARG A 91 15.69 -10.37 -1.35
C ARG A 91 16.71 -10.64 -0.25
N LEU A 92 16.28 -10.78 1.01
CA LEU A 92 17.19 -11.09 2.12
C LEU A 92 17.84 -12.47 1.96
N GLN A 93 17.12 -13.44 1.40
CA GLN A 93 17.61 -14.82 1.23
C GLN A 93 18.85 -14.92 0.33
N SER A 94 18.88 -14.13 -0.74
CA SER A 94 19.94 -14.13 -1.76
C SER A 94 20.99 -13.02 -1.55
N HIS A 95 20.94 -12.31 -0.42
CA HIS A 95 21.81 -11.17 -0.17
C HIS A 95 23.27 -11.60 0.03
N GLN A 96 24.21 -10.88 -0.58
CA GLN A 96 25.65 -11.18 -0.51
C GLN A 96 26.21 -11.03 0.91
N ILE A 97 25.75 -10.00 1.64
CA ILE A 97 26.18 -9.74 3.01
C ILE A 97 25.56 -10.78 3.96
N PRO A 98 26.37 -11.60 4.66
CA PRO A 98 25.88 -12.70 5.50
C PRO A 98 25.08 -12.23 6.72
N LEU A 99 25.42 -11.06 7.29
CA LEU A 99 24.67 -10.45 8.40
C LEU A 99 23.22 -10.16 7.99
N ILE A 100 23.01 -9.58 6.81
CA ILE A 100 21.69 -9.29 6.27
C ILE A 100 20.92 -10.59 6.00
N LYS A 101 21.61 -11.61 5.47
CA LYS A 101 21.04 -12.94 5.25
C LYS A 101 20.59 -13.61 6.55
N SER A 102 21.29 -13.38 7.67
CA SER A 102 20.91 -13.93 8.97
C SER A 102 19.55 -13.42 9.48
N HIS A 103 19.09 -12.27 8.98
CA HIS A 103 17.76 -11.72 9.26
C HIS A 103 16.65 -12.31 8.39
N TYR A 104 16.95 -13.24 7.47
CA TYR A 104 15.95 -14.05 6.79
C TYR A 104 15.38 -15.11 7.75
N THR A 105 14.56 -14.67 8.71
CA THR A 105 13.89 -15.55 9.66
C THR A 105 12.40 -15.30 9.63
N LYS A 106 11.62 -16.39 9.58
CA LYS A 106 10.15 -16.33 9.67
C LYS A 106 9.68 -16.24 11.13
N THR A 107 10.50 -16.68 12.07
CA THR A 107 10.16 -16.74 13.50
C THR A 107 11.41 -16.48 14.35
N ILE A 108 11.25 -15.71 15.42
CA ILE A 108 12.29 -15.54 16.45
C ILE A 108 12.16 -16.71 17.42
N LEU A 109 13.27 -17.39 17.71
CA LEU A 109 13.31 -18.45 18.72
C LEU A 109 12.78 -17.90 20.06
N GLY A 110 11.76 -18.54 20.63
CA GLY A 110 11.15 -18.14 21.89
C GLY A 110 10.04 -17.08 21.81
N ASN A 111 9.76 -16.51 20.63
CA ASN A 111 8.68 -15.53 20.37
C ASN A 111 8.41 -14.58 21.56
N PRO A 112 9.37 -13.70 21.90
CA PRO A 112 9.28 -12.90 23.11
C PRO A 112 8.00 -12.07 23.13
N GLY A 113 7.30 -12.09 24.27
CA GLY A 113 6.05 -11.37 24.46
C GLY A 113 6.19 -9.89 24.11
N HIS A 114 5.21 -9.37 23.37
CA HIS A 114 5.25 -8.00 22.90
C HIS A 114 4.91 -7.02 24.03
N ARG A 115 5.75 -6.00 24.25
CA ARG A 115 5.40 -4.88 25.13
C ARG A 115 4.18 -4.10 24.64
N LEU A 116 4.02 -3.99 23.31
CA LEU A 116 2.92 -3.26 22.66
C LEU A 116 2.18 -4.20 21.71
N LYS A 117 0.85 -4.14 21.70
CA LYS A 117 -0.01 -4.84 20.73
C LYS A 117 0.13 -4.20 19.34
N ARG A 118 1.18 -4.59 18.60
CA ARG A 118 1.49 -4.13 17.24
C ARG A 118 1.96 -5.32 16.40
N ASN A 119 1.53 -5.32 15.14
CA ASN A 119 2.03 -6.26 14.14
C ASN A 119 3.43 -5.82 13.71
N TRP A 120 4.33 -6.76 13.55
CA TRP A 120 5.65 -6.57 12.97
C TRP A 120 5.60 -6.85 11.47
N CYS A 121 6.57 -6.36 10.70
CA CYS A 121 6.60 -6.61 9.25
C CYS A 121 6.56 -8.12 8.95
N ARG A 122 7.21 -8.95 9.78
CA ARG A 122 7.20 -10.41 9.64
C ARG A 122 5.82 -11.04 9.75
N ASP A 123 4.89 -10.42 10.47
CA ASP A 123 3.53 -10.94 10.67
C ASP A 123 2.68 -10.77 9.39
N LEU A 124 3.23 -10.09 8.37
CA LEU A 124 2.63 -9.92 7.04
C LEU A 124 3.03 -11.03 6.04
N LEU A 125 3.92 -11.95 6.43
CA LEU A 125 4.30 -13.13 5.62
C LEU A 125 3.33 -14.28 5.82
#